data_AF-A0A3A9G1M2-F1
#
_entry.id   AF-A0A3A9G1M2-F1
#
_cell.length_a   1.000
_cell.length_b   1.000
_cell.length_c   1.000
_cell.angle_alpha   90.00
_cell.angle_beta   90.00
_cell.angle_gamma   90.00
#
_symmetry.space_group_name_H-M   'P 1'
#
loop_
_entity.id
_entity.type
_entity.pdbx_description
1 polymer ?
#
loop_
_entity_poly.entity_id
_entity_poly.type
_entity_poly.pdbx_seq_one_letter_code
_entity_poly.pdbx_strand_id
1 'polypeptide(L)'
;MRKILYEDCNNNSMFMKELFIQVQKLSELKLSWSISNLEFIPVDKGDLIGEMEELYNFQERILDEHKIVISHNSFMELLENIRTIYEGNFEVLIRGNQLNIKVFDGDIIEIDGEMENELKIEK
;
A
#
# COMPACT_ATOMS: atom_id res chain seq x y z
N MET A 1 1.52 -17.47 3.88
CA MET A 1 2.26 -16.35 4.49
C MET A 1 3.71 -16.30 4.03
N ARG A 2 4.01 -15.38 3.12
CA ARG A 2 5.35 -14.99 2.67
C ARG A 2 5.82 -13.74 3.43
N LYS A 3 7.07 -13.75 3.91
CA LYS A 3 7.69 -12.60 4.60
C LYS A 3 8.90 -12.10 3.82
N ILE A 4 9.01 -10.78 3.69
CA ILE A 4 10.07 -10.09 2.96
C ILE A 4 10.72 -9.12 3.95
N LEU A 5 12.05 -9.10 3.95
CA LEU A 5 12.85 -8.12 4.67
C LEU A 5 13.38 -7.15 3.62
N TYR A 6 13.02 -5.88 3.76
CA TYR A 6 13.41 -4.79 2.87
C TYR A 6 14.56 -4.02 3.49
N GLU A 7 15.71 -3.98 2.81
CA GLU A 7 16.95 -3.47 3.37
C GLU A 7 17.01 -1.94 3.42
N ASP A 8 16.27 -1.24 2.55
CA ASP A 8 16.19 0.22 2.54
C ASP A 8 14.98 0.68 3.37
N CYS A 9 15.14 0.61 4.69
CA CYS A 9 14.12 0.84 5.72
C CYS A 9 13.38 2.19 5.63
N ASN A 10 13.73 3.09 4.71
CA ASN A 10 13.13 4.42 4.56
C ASN A 10 12.80 4.80 3.11
N ASN A 11 12.62 3.83 2.22
CA ASN A 11 12.23 4.08 0.82
C ASN A 11 11.46 2.92 0.16
N ASN A 12 10.60 2.24 0.94
CA ASN A 12 9.88 1.06 0.47
C ASN A 12 8.72 1.38 -0.51
N SER A 13 8.36 2.65 -0.73
CA SER A 13 7.15 2.97 -1.50
C SER A 13 7.21 2.52 -2.95
N MET A 14 8.40 2.54 -3.57
CA MET A 14 8.59 2.04 -4.93
C MET A 14 8.33 0.53 -5.01
N PHE A 15 8.91 -0.23 -4.07
CA PHE A 15 8.67 -1.67 -3.97
C PHE A 15 7.17 -1.97 -3.76
N MET A 16 6.52 -1.22 -2.85
CA MET A 16 5.09 -1.39 -2.58
C MET A 16 4.24 -1.08 -3.82
N LYS A 17 4.55 -0.02 -4.57
CA LYS A 17 3.88 0.29 -5.85
C LYS A 17 4.00 -0.85 -6.84
N GLU A 18 5.19 -1.39 -7.03
CA GLU A 18 5.42 -2.52 -7.93
C GLU A 18 4.62 -3.75 -7.49
N LEU A 19 4.60 -4.05 -6.19
CA LEU A 19 3.80 -5.12 -5.62
C LEU A 19 2.31 -4.93 -5.91
N PHE A 20 1.76 -3.74 -5.67
CA PHE A 20 0.34 -3.46 -5.93
C PHE A 20 0.00 -3.49 -7.43
N ILE A 21 0.92 -3.07 -8.30
CA ILE A 21 0.77 -3.22 -9.75
C ILE A 21 0.72 -4.70 -10.15
N GLN A 22 1.58 -5.54 -9.55
CA GLN A 22 1.52 -6.99 -9.79
C GLN A 22 0.17 -7.57 -9.35
N VAL A 23 -0.32 -7.16 -8.19
CA VAL A 23 -1.64 -7.57 -7.69
C VAL A 23 -2.75 -7.17 -8.67
N GLN A 24 -2.74 -5.94 -9.20
CA GLN A 24 -3.72 -5.49 -10.19
C GLN A 24 -3.68 -6.31 -11.48
N LYS A 25 -2.51 -6.80 -11.90
CA LYS A 25 -2.38 -7.68 -13.08
C LYS A 25 -3.00 -9.07 -12.87
N LEU A 26 -3.22 -9.51 -11.63
CA LEU A 26 -3.92 -10.76 -11.34
C LEU A 26 -5.45 -10.65 -11.54
N SER A 27 -5.99 -9.44 -11.65
CA SER A 27 -7.41 -9.17 -11.82
C SER A 27 -7.71 -8.50 -13.16
N GLU A 28 -8.72 -9.02 -13.87
CA GLU A 28 -9.31 -8.35 -15.04
C GLU A 28 -10.29 -7.24 -14.65
N LEU A 29 -10.66 -7.17 -13.37
CA LEU A 29 -11.58 -6.17 -12.80
C LEU A 29 -10.82 -5.07 -12.05
N LYS A 30 -11.47 -3.91 -11.94
CA LYS A 30 -11.00 -2.80 -11.09
C LYS A 30 -10.94 -3.26 -9.64
N LEU A 31 -9.78 -3.14 -9.02
CA LEU A 31 -9.60 -3.49 -7.61
C LEU A 31 -9.95 -2.32 -6.69
N SER A 32 -10.41 -2.66 -5.49
CA SER A 32 -10.55 -1.74 -4.36
C SER A 32 -9.79 -2.31 -3.18
N TRP A 33 -9.05 -1.45 -2.50
CA TRP A 33 -8.23 -1.78 -1.34
C TRP A 33 -8.96 -1.36 -0.10
N SER A 34 -8.96 -2.23 0.91
CA SER A 34 -9.27 -1.82 2.25
C SER A 34 -7.99 -1.58 3.03
N ILE A 35 -7.84 -0.36 3.54
CA ILE A 35 -6.61 0.13 4.15
C ILE A 35 -6.89 0.47 5.61
N SER A 36 -6.03 0.03 6.51
CA SER A 36 -6.10 0.34 7.94
C SER A 36 -4.70 0.41 8.54
N ASN A 37 -4.57 1.04 9.71
CA ASN A 37 -3.30 1.19 10.44
C ASN A 37 -2.16 1.75 9.56
N LEU A 38 -2.46 2.79 8.77
CA LEU A 38 -1.52 3.36 7.82
C LEU A 38 -0.72 4.50 8.46
N GLU A 39 0.59 4.30 8.58
CA GLU A 39 1.56 5.33 8.97
C GLU A 39 2.62 5.45 7.86
N PHE A 40 2.95 6.68 7.47
CA PHE A 40 3.85 6.91 6.34
C PHE A 40 4.66 8.21 6.48
N ILE A 41 5.79 8.26 5.77
CA ILE A 41 6.55 9.48 5.51
C ILE A 41 6.20 9.98 4.11
N PRO A 42 5.71 11.21 3.94
CA PRO A 42 5.49 11.78 2.62
C PRO A 42 6.81 12.11 1.91
N VAL A 43 6.77 12.24 0.58
CA VAL A 43 7.91 12.76 -0.19
C VAL A 43 8.12 14.24 0.14
N ASP A 44 9.36 14.63 0.41
CA ASP A 44 9.70 16.04 0.57
C ASP A 44 9.66 16.75 -0.80
N LYS A 45 8.52 17.39 -1.07
CA LYS A 45 8.22 18.08 -2.33
C LYS A 45 8.31 19.61 -2.23
N GLY A 46 8.72 20.17 -1.09
CA GLY A 46 8.67 21.62 -0.84
C GLY A 46 7.24 22.19 -0.85
N ASP A 47 7.04 23.41 -1.38
CA ASP A 47 5.77 24.18 -1.33
C ASP A 47 4.64 23.67 -2.27
N LEU A 48 4.57 22.37 -2.57
CA LEU A 48 3.46 21.76 -3.32
C LEU A 48 2.30 21.43 -2.38
N ILE A 49 1.62 22.49 -1.93
CA ILE A 49 0.57 22.43 -0.89
C ILE A 49 -0.63 21.56 -1.31
N GLY A 50 -1.05 21.59 -2.58
CA GLY A 50 -2.29 20.95 -3.04
C GLY A 50 -2.24 19.41 -3.12
N GLU A 51 -1.14 18.83 -3.61
CA GLU A 51 -1.00 17.36 -3.70
C GLU A 51 -0.82 16.70 -2.33
N MET A 52 -0.29 17.46 -1.37
CA MET A 52 -0.09 17.01 0.01
C MET A 52 -1.39 17.09 0.82
N GLU A 53 -2.30 18.01 0.48
CA GLU A 53 -3.59 18.16 1.15
C GLU A 53 -4.45 16.89 1.04
N GLU A 54 -4.54 16.28 -0.14
CA GLU A 54 -5.27 15.02 -0.32
C GLU A 54 -4.69 13.87 0.52
N LEU A 55 -3.36 13.81 0.62
CA LEU A 55 -2.65 12.81 1.40
C LEU A 55 -2.88 12.98 2.91
N TYR A 56 -2.84 14.21 3.42
CA TYR A 56 -3.13 14.50 4.82
C TYR A 56 -4.61 14.26 5.16
N ASN A 57 -5.53 14.69 4.29
CA ASN A 57 -6.95 14.40 4.46
C ASN A 57 -7.22 12.89 4.50
N PHE A 58 -6.52 12.11 3.66
CA PHE A 58 -6.62 10.65 3.69
C PHE A 58 -6.11 10.06 5.01
N GLN A 59 -4.99 10.58 5.53
CA GLN A 59 -4.47 10.17 6.84
C GLN A 59 -5.44 10.47 7.98
N GLU A 60 -6.00 11.68 8.02
CA GLU A 60 -7.01 12.05 9.02
C GLU A 60 -8.23 11.13 8.97
N ARG A 61 -8.71 10.82 7.77
CA ARG A 61 -9.81 9.86 7.60
C ARG A 61 -9.46 8.47 8.09
N ILE A 62 -8.22 8.00 7.93
CA ILE A 62 -7.83 6.67 8.46
C ILE A 62 -7.84 6.69 9.98
N LEU A 63 -7.40 7.78 10.61
CA LEU A 63 -7.43 7.94 12.06
C LEU A 63 -8.87 7.95 12.61
N ASP A 64 -9.82 8.53 11.88
CA ASP A 64 -11.23 8.59 12.28
C ASP A 64 -11.98 7.26 11.96
N GLU A 65 -11.94 6.83 10.70
CA GLU A 65 -12.70 5.69 10.20
C GLU A 65 -12.06 4.32 10.56
N HIS A 66 -10.78 4.30 10.98
CA HIS A 66 -9.93 3.13 11.26
C HIS A 66 -9.68 2.20 10.06
N LYS A 67 -10.61 2.14 9.10
CA LYS A 67 -10.54 1.34 7.88
C LYS A 67 -11.22 2.09 6.74
N ILE A 68 -10.48 2.38 5.68
CA ILE A 68 -11.00 3.04 4.46
C ILE A 68 -11.02 2.04 3.31
N VAL A 69 -12.04 2.14 2.46
CA VAL A 69 -12.06 1.48 1.15
C VAL A 69 -11.78 2.51 0.05
N ILE A 70 -10.78 2.24 -0.79
CA ILE A 70 -10.33 3.14 -1.86
C ILE A 70 -10.08 2.35 -3.15
N SER A 71 -10.34 2.97 -4.31
CA SER A 71 -10.04 2.33 -5.60
C SER A 71 -8.53 2.17 -5.79
N HIS A 72 -8.11 1.14 -6.53
CA HIS A 72 -6.68 0.91 -6.79
C HIS A 72 -6.00 2.12 -7.43
N ASN A 73 -6.62 2.76 -8.44
CA ASN A 73 -6.01 3.92 -9.11
C ASN A 73 -5.81 5.09 -8.13
N SER A 74 -6.84 5.44 -7.36
CA SER A 74 -6.74 6.52 -6.37
C SER A 74 -5.71 6.20 -5.28
N PHE A 75 -5.59 4.93 -4.88
CA PHE A 75 -4.56 4.53 -3.92
C PHE A 75 -3.16 4.63 -4.52
N MET A 76 -2.98 4.25 -5.79
CA MET A 76 -1.70 4.41 -6.49
C MET A 76 -1.28 5.87 -6.61
N GLU A 77 -2.22 6.79 -6.87
CA GLU A 77 -1.99 8.24 -6.88
C GLU A 77 -1.51 8.74 -5.51
N LEU A 78 -2.15 8.32 -4.41
CA LEU A 78 -1.68 8.66 -3.05
C LEU A 78 -0.27 8.16 -2.78
N LEU A 79 0.07 6.94 -3.23
CA LEU A 79 1.41 6.37 -3.07
C LEU A 79 2.49 7.18 -3.81
N GLU A 80 2.15 7.94 -4.85
CA GLU A 80 3.11 8.84 -5.53
C GLU A 80 3.69 9.88 -4.58
N ASN A 81 2.91 10.30 -3.58
CA ASN A 81 3.27 11.29 -2.59
C ASN A 81 3.83 10.68 -1.30
N ILE A 82 3.95 9.35 -1.23
CA ILE A 82 4.50 8.63 -0.09
C ILE A 82 5.92 8.15 -0.40
N ARG A 83 6.86 8.50 0.47
CA ARG A 83 8.25 8.01 0.42
C ARG A 83 8.40 6.67 1.14
N THR A 84 7.77 6.52 2.30
CA THR A 84 7.92 5.33 3.15
C THR A 84 6.59 4.99 3.77
N ILE A 85 6.20 3.72 3.76
CA ILE A 85 5.11 3.21 4.60
C ILE A 85 5.78 2.59 5.83
N TYR A 86 5.59 3.15 7.01
CA TYR A 86 6.12 2.58 8.26
C TYR A 86 5.23 1.42 8.73
N GLU A 87 3.93 1.66 8.77
CA GLU A 87 2.93 0.65 9.08
C GLU A 87 1.78 0.73 8.08
N GLY A 88 1.15 -0.42 7.79
CA GLY A 88 -0.03 -0.44 6.92
C GLY A 88 -0.57 -1.83 6.73
N ASN A 89 -1.89 -1.98 6.83
CA ASN A 89 -2.61 -3.19 6.44
C ASN A 89 -3.42 -2.92 5.17
N PHE A 90 -3.20 -3.73 4.14
CA PHE A 90 -3.80 -3.60 2.82
C PHE A 90 -4.49 -4.90 2.43
N GLU A 91 -5.81 -4.88 2.40
CA GLU A 91 -6.64 -6.03 2.03
C GLU A 91 -7.27 -5.81 0.65
N VAL A 92 -7.28 -6.84 -0.18
CA VAL A 92 -7.94 -6.81 -1.49
C VAL A 92 -8.56 -8.16 -1.80
N LEU A 93 -9.67 -8.13 -2.54
CA LEU A 93 -10.35 -9.32 -3.03
C LEU A 93 -10.07 -9.49 -4.53
N ILE A 94 -9.46 -10.62 -4.89
CA ILE A 94 -9.11 -10.95 -6.28
C ILE A 94 -9.84 -12.24 -6.64
N ARG A 95 -10.81 -12.16 -7.58
CA ARG A 95 -11.61 -13.32 -8.03
C ARG A 95 -12.29 -14.09 -6.88
N GLY A 96 -12.64 -13.40 -5.79
CA GLY A 96 -13.26 -14.00 -4.60
C GLY A 96 -12.26 -14.45 -3.53
N ASN A 97 -10.95 -14.38 -3.79
CA ASN A 97 -9.91 -14.76 -2.85
C ASN A 97 -9.29 -13.53 -2.21
N GLN A 98 -9.17 -13.53 -0.88
CA GLN A 98 -8.58 -12.43 -0.14
C GLN A 98 -7.05 -12.52 -0.18
N LEU A 99 -6.42 -11.38 -0.43
CA LEU A 99 -4.99 -11.16 -0.25
C LEU A 99 -4.81 -10.04 0.78
N ASN A 100 -3.92 -10.27 1.73
CA ASN A 100 -3.53 -9.31 2.76
C ASN A 100 -2.04 -9.00 2.62
N ILE A 101 -1.70 -7.72 2.62
CA ILE A 101 -0.34 -7.23 2.62
C ILE A 101 -0.18 -6.34 3.86
N LYS A 102 0.83 -6.60 4.67
CA LYS A 102 1.13 -5.84 5.87
C LYS A 102 2.54 -5.32 5.83
N VAL A 103 2.72 -4.08 6.29
CA VAL A 103 4.02 -3.44 6.47
C VAL A 103 4.21 -3.16 7.95
N PHE A 104 5.38 -3.47 8.49
CA PHE A 104 5.79 -3.18 9.85
C PHE A 104 7.20 -2.57 9.85
N ASP A 105 7.39 -1.52 10.64
CA ASP A 105 8.66 -0.79 10.82
C ASP A 105 9.34 -0.36 9.49
N GLY A 106 8.55 -0.27 8.42
CA GLY A 106 9.03 0.01 7.06
C GLY A 106 9.89 -1.06 6.39
N ASP A 107 10.32 -2.10 7.12
CA ASP A 107 11.29 -3.08 6.65
C ASP A 107 10.73 -4.51 6.55
N ILE A 108 9.64 -4.81 7.26
CA ILE A 108 8.99 -6.12 7.23
C ILE A 108 7.71 -6.02 6.41
N ILE A 109 7.68 -6.75 5.30
CA ILE A 109 6.49 -6.87 4.46
C ILE A 109 6.00 -8.31 4.51
N GLU A 110 4.78 -8.50 5.00
CA GLU A 110 4.11 -9.78 5.08
C GLU A 110 2.98 -9.84 4.07
N ILE A 111 2.93 -10.92 3.30
CA ILE A 111 1.89 -11.18 2.32
C ILE A 111 1.25 -12.50 2.71
N ASP A 112 -0.07 -12.51 2.78
CA ASP A 112 -0.83 -13.71 3.14
C ASP A 112 -2.12 -13.80 2.33
N GLY A 113 -2.49 -15.03 1.96
CA GLY A 113 -3.65 -15.31 1.12
C GLY A 113 -3.33 -16.27 -0.03
N GLU A 114 -4.38 -16.78 -0.66
CA GLU A 114 -4.27 -17.85 -1.67
C GLU A 114 -3.46 -17.43 -2.91
N MET A 115 -3.43 -16.12 -3.19
CA MET A 115 -2.78 -15.54 -4.36
C MET A 115 -1.31 -15.15 -4.11
N GLU A 116 -0.74 -15.42 -2.91
CA GLU A 116 0.62 -14.98 -2.56
C GLU A 116 1.71 -15.57 -3.48
N ASN A 117 1.50 -16.79 -3.99
CA ASN A 117 2.45 -17.51 -4.85
C ASN A 117 2.44 -17.02 -6.30
N GLU A 118 1.43 -16.25 -6.70
CA GLU A 118 1.33 -15.67 -8.05
C GLU A 118 2.15 -14.38 -8.17
N LEU A 119 2.62 -13.83 -7.05
CA LEU A 119 3.41 -12.61 -7.01
C LEU A 119 4.89 -12.90 -7.24
N LYS A 120 5.44 -12.26 -8.28
CA LYS A 120 6.86 -12.33 -8.63
C LYS A 120 7.63 -11.27 -7.85
N ILE A 121 8.05 -11.67 -6.66
CA ILE A 121 8.83 -10.80 -5.78
C ILE A 121 10.30 -11.09 -6.04
N GLU A 122 10.91 -10.20 -6.80
CA GLU A 122 12.37 -10.12 -6.99
C GLU A 122 12.92 -9.19 -5.90
N LYS A 123 14.01 -9.61 -5.26
CA LYS A 123 14.70 -8.82 -4.23
C LYS A 123 15.73 -7.92 -4.87
#